data_AF-A0A351Z1D1-F1
#
_entry.id   AF-A0A351Z1D1-F1
#
_cell.length_a   1.000
_cell.length_b   1.000
_cell.length_c   1.000
_cell.angle_alpha   90.00
_cell.angle_beta   90.00
_cell.angle_gamma   90.00
#
_symmetry.space_group_name_H-M   'P 1'
#
loop_
_entity.id
_entity.type
_entity.pdbx_description
1 polymer ?
#
loop_
_entity_poly.entity_id
_entity_poly.type
_entity_poly.pdbx_seq_one_letter_code
_entity_poly.pdbx_strand_id
1 'polypeptide(L)'
;MVNDLEKFKFLLEYFVSHLEYVRYRNRKYHALRGRGYAQYILPIISNFKETGQGYMGDRIQNQISNWEQYTCGKNTSGRIFINVQIKFGRDTTAANYLCWDGTYINILAEWSPFKTAIKNLIIEDTEPVKKRRFQPIKKSVSKLGLFDGKGPNNELDNFWQSYSKYA
;
A
#
# COMPACT_ATOMS: atom_id res chain seq x y z
N MET A 1 -7.81 15.32 14.61
CA MET A 1 -8.09 14.69 13.29
C MET A 1 -6.75 14.51 12.59
N VAL A 2 -6.42 13.29 12.18
CA VAL A 2 -5.23 12.98 11.38
C VAL A 2 -5.44 13.58 10.00
N ASN A 3 -4.49 14.37 9.49
CA ASN A 3 -4.63 14.95 8.16
C ASN A 3 -4.45 13.86 7.08
N ASP A 4 -4.93 14.10 5.86
CA ASP A 4 -4.89 13.09 4.79
C ASP A 4 -3.49 12.56 4.49
N LEU A 5 -2.46 13.40 4.61
CA LEU A 5 -1.08 13.00 4.37
C LEU A 5 -0.56 12.05 5.46
N GLU A 6 -0.93 12.27 6.72
CA GLU A 6 -0.64 11.35 7.82
C GLU A 6 -1.40 10.01 7.68
N LYS A 7 -2.69 10.04 7.31
CA LYS A 7 -3.44 8.81 7.00
C LYS A 7 -2.78 8.03 5.88
N PHE A 8 -2.36 8.73 4.83
CA PHE A 8 -1.68 8.13 3.69
C PHE A 8 -0.36 7.48 4.13
N LYS A 9 0.43 8.12 5.00
CA LYS A 9 1.63 7.50 5.59
C LYS A 9 1.31 6.17 6.25
N PHE A 10 0.30 6.15 7.14
CA PHE A 10 -0.11 4.94 7.85
C PHE A 10 -0.62 3.86 6.90
N LEU A 11 -1.37 4.22 5.85
CA LEU A 11 -1.80 3.29 4.82
C LEU A 11 -0.61 2.63 4.10
N LEU A 12 0.38 3.42 3.68
CA LEU A 12 1.57 2.89 3.00
C LEU A 12 2.40 1.99 3.92
N GLU A 13 2.57 2.37 5.18
CA GLU A 13 3.26 1.55 6.19
C GLU A 13 2.52 0.24 6.46
N TYR A 14 1.20 0.28 6.60
CA TYR A 14 0.37 -0.91 6.71
C TYR A 14 0.54 -1.81 5.49
N PHE A 15 0.43 -1.25 4.27
CA PHE A 15 0.53 -2.01 3.03
C PHE A 15 1.88 -2.73 2.90
N VAL A 16 2.98 -2.04 3.18
CA VAL A 16 4.32 -2.65 3.21
C VAL A 16 4.40 -3.75 4.27
N SER A 17 3.88 -3.50 5.47
CA SER A 17 3.89 -4.46 6.57
C SER A 17 3.09 -5.73 6.26
N HIS A 18 1.94 -5.58 5.60
CA HIS A 18 1.09 -6.67 5.16
C HIS A 18 1.85 -7.58 4.19
N LEU A 19 2.42 -6.99 3.13
CA LEU A 19 3.15 -7.76 2.11
C LEU A 19 4.38 -8.46 2.69
N GLU A 20 5.17 -7.77 3.52
CA GLU A 20 6.33 -8.37 4.20
C GLU A 20 5.90 -9.50 5.14
N TYR A 21 4.87 -9.31 5.95
CA TYR A 21 4.39 -10.34 6.86
C TYR A 21 3.92 -11.58 6.11
N VAL A 22 3.09 -11.43 5.09
CA VAL A 22 2.56 -12.61 4.38
C VAL A 22 3.66 -13.37 3.64
N ARG A 23 4.65 -12.68 3.08
CA ARG A 23 5.83 -13.31 2.49
C ARG A 23 6.57 -14.20 3.49
N TYR A 24 6.66 -13.77 4.74
CA TYR A 24 7.48 -14.40 5.76
C TYR A 24 6.75 -15.30 6.75
N ARG A 25 5.42 -15.35 6.75
CA ARG A 25 4.64 -16.07 7.78
C ARG A 25 5.05 -17.53 7.97
N ASN A 26 5.45 -18.22 6.89
CA ASN A 26 5.92 -19.62 6.95
C ASN A 26 7.33 -19.76 7.54
N ARG A 27 8.02 -18.65 7.78
CA ARG A 27 9.32 -18.54 8.45
C ARG A 27 9.13 -17.72 9.71
N LYS A 28 8.58 -18.33 10.77
CA LYS A 28 8.19 -17.68 12.05
C LYS A 28 9.15 -16.57 12.50
N TYR A 29 10.47 -16.81 12.48
CA TYR A 29 11.48 -15.82 12.90
C TYR A 29 11.56 -14.55 12.03
N HIS A 30 11.29 -14.64 10.73
CA HIS A 30 11.33 -13.49 9.82
C HIS A 30 10.02 -12.70 9.83
N ALA A 31 8.89 -13.36 10.03
CA ALA A 31 7.58 -12.70 10.10
C ALA A 31 7.49 -11.71 11.27
N LEU A 32 8.09 -12.06 12.40
CA LEU A 32 8.07 -11.26 13.63
C LEU A 32 9.02 -10.05 13.60
N ARG A 33 9.90 -9.96 12.59
CA ARG A 33 10.91 -8.88 12.44
C ARG A 33 10.60 -7.90 11.31
N GLY A 34 9.44 -8.02 10.65
CA GLY A 34 8.99 -7.05 9.66
C GLY A 34 8.85 -5.66 10.26
N ARG A 35 9.24 -4.62 9.52
CA ARG A 35 9.43 -3.24 10.04
C ARG A 35 8.19 -2.66 10.72
N GLY A 36 7.00 -3.08 10.33
CA GLY A 36 5.74 -2.67 10.97
C GLY A 36 4.93 -3.80 11.57
N TYR A 37 5.51 -4.99 11.79
CA TYR A 37 4.76 -6.13 12.34
C TYR A 37 4.10 -5.78 13.68
N ALA A 38 4.87 -5.28 14.64
CA ALA A 38 4.37 -4.97 15.98
C ALA A 38 3.27 -3.88 15.97
N GLN A 39 3.38 -2.92 15.07
CA GLN A 39 2.46 -1.78 15.00
C GLN A 39 1.19 -2.08 14.21
N TYR A 40 1.30 -2.78 13.08
CA TYR A 40 0.21 -2.91 12.11
C TYR A 40 -0.40 -4.31 12.04
N ILE A 41 0.39 -5.35 12.28
CA ILE A 41 -0.03 -6.74 12.06
C ILE A 41 -0.41 -7.42 13.36
N LEU A 42 0.44 -7.29 14.39
CA LEU A 42 0.22 -7.89 15.70
C LEU A 42 -1.15 -7.53 16.31
N PRO A 43 -1.63 -6.28 16.24
CA PRO A 43 -2.93 -5.93 16.84
C PRO A 43 -4.13 -6.61 16.19
N ILE A 44 -4.01 -7.05 14.93
CA ILE A 44 -5.10 -7.65 14.15
C ILE A 44 -4.88 -9.13 13.81
N ILE A 45 -3.83 -9.74 14.36
CA ILE A 45 -3.32 -11.06 13.95
C ILE A 45 -4.37 -12.17 13.98
N SER A 46 -5.29 -12.13 14.94
CA SER A 46 -6.38 -13.11 15.10
C SER A 46 -7.42 -13.04 13.98
N ASN A 47 -7.57 -11.89 13.34
CA ASN A 47 -8.55 -11.64 12.27
C ASN A 47 -7.89 -11.32 10.93
N PHE A 48 -6.57 -11.45 10.86
CA PHE A 48 -5.78 -11.02 9.72
C PHE A 48 -6.22 -11.73 8.42
N LYS A 49 -6.39 -10.95 7.36
CA LYS A 49 -6.71 -11.40 6.00
C LYS A 49 -5.48 -11.21 5.15
N GLU A 50 -4.93 -12.33 4.73
CA GLU A 50 -3.68 -12.37 3.97
C GLU A 50 -3.89 -11.95 2.51
N THR A 51 -4.99 -12.44 1.94
CA THR A 51 -5.39 -12.19 0.56
C THR A 51 -6.81 -11.66 0.52
N GLY A 52 -7.09 -10.89 -0.52
CA GLY A 52 -8.41 -10.37 -0.78
C GLY A 52 -8.35 -9.19 -1.73
N GLN A 53 -9.52 -8.65 -2.03
CA GLN A 53 -9.67 -7.47 -2.87
C GLN A 53 -10.60 -6.46 -2.22
N GLY A 54 -10.18 -5.20 -2.15
CA GLY A 54 -10.90 -4.18 -1.40
C GLY A 54 -12.22 -3.78 -2.06
N TYR A 55 -12.29 -3.89 -3.39
CA TYR A 55 -13.53 -3.69 -4.13
C TYR A 55 -14.48 -4.87 -3.90
N MET A 56 -15.80 -4.62 -3.91
CA MET A 56 -16.86 -5.60 -3.61
C MET A 56 -16.96 -6.07 -2.14
N GLY A 57 -16.32 -5.38 -1.19
CA GLY A 57 -16.60 -5.54 0.24
C GLY A 57 -15.92 -6.74 0.90
N ASP A 58 -14.78 -7.21 0.37
CA ASP A 58 -14.00 -8.26 1.03
C ASP A 58 -13.40 -7.76 2.36
N ARG A 59 -13.21 -8.68 3.30
CA ARG A 59 -12.80 -8.38 4.68
C ARG A 59 -11.39 -7.81 4.79
N ILE A 60 -10.56 -7.94 3.76
CA ILE A 60 -9.22 -7.35 3.73
C ILE A 60 -9.28 -5.82 3.83
N GLN A 61 -10.33 -5.19 3.28
CA GLN A 61 -10.51 -3.74 3.30
C GLN A 61 -10.69 -3.20 4.72
N ASN A 62 -11.33 -3.98 5.61
CA ASN A 62 -11.56 -3.58 7.00
C ASN A 62 -10.24 -3.33 7.76
N GLN A 63 -9.14 -3.95 7.33
CA GLN A 63 -7.82 -3.79 7.94
C GLN A 63 -7.19 -2.42 7.67
N ILE A 64 -7.71 -1.67 6.71
CA ILE A 64 -7.30 -0.29 6.39
C ILE A 64 -8.39 0.74 6.59
N SER A 65 -9.50 0.38 7.25
CA SER A 65 -10.68 1.25 7.45
C SER A 65 -10.37 2.60 8.10
N ASN A 66 -9.35 2.67 8.96
CA ASN A 66 -8.91 3.92 9.58
C ASN A 66 -8.19 4.88 8.61
N TRP A 67 -7.75 4.39 7.44
CA TRP A 67 -6.88 5.09 6.50
C TRP A 67 -7.36 5.02 5.05
N GLU A 68 -8.58 4.54 4.80
CA GLU A 68 -9.07 4.34 3.44
C GLU A 68 -9.71 5.59 2.82
N GLN A 69 -10.18 6.55 3.63
CA GLN A 69 -10.98 7.70 3.19
C GLN A 69 -10.22 9.02 3.25
N TYR A 70 -10.25 9.74 2.12
CA TYR A 70 -9.56 11.01 1.89
C TYR A 70 -10.55 12.10 1.45
N THR A 71 -10.16 13.36 1.63
CA THR A 71 -10.96 14.55 1.35
C THR A 71 -10.86 15.04 -0.10
N CYS A 72 -9.91 14.51 -0.87
CA CYS A 72 -9.74 14.79 -2.29
C CYS A 72 -10.32 13.67 -3.17
N GLY A 73 -10.36 13.89 -4.49
CA GLY A 73 -11.01 13.01 -5.46
C GLY A 73 -12.29 13.64 -6.00
N LYS A 74 -12.16 14.73 -6.76
CA LYS A 74 -13.28 15.61 -7.16
C LYS A 74 -14.40 14.88 -7.94
N ASN A 75 -14.11 13.69 -8.47
CA ASN A 75 -15.05 12.81 -9.18
C ASN A 75 -14.93 11.33 -8.74
N THR A 76 -14.34 11.06 -7.59
CA THR A 76 -14.20 9.71 -7.02
C THR A 76 -14.74 9.69 -5.60
N SER A 77 -14.88 8.50 -5.01
CA SER A 77 -15.32 8.38 -3.61
C SER A 77 -14.28 8.89 -2.60
N GLY A 78 -13.08 9.31 -3.05
CA GLY A 78 -11.94 9.62 -2.19
C GLY A 78 -11.42 8.40 -1.42
N ARG A 79 -11.78 7.18 -1.86
CA ARG A 79 -11.45 5.94 -1.18
C ARG A 79 -10.29 5.22 -1.86
N ILE A 80 -9.41 4.63 -1.06
CA ILE A 80 -8.35 3.73 -1.54
C ILE A 80 -8.68 2.28 -1.16
N PHE A 81 -8.65 1.38 -2.15
CA PHE A 81 -8.81 -0.06 -1.96
C PHE A 81 -7.47 -0.78 -1.84
N ILE A 82 -7.39 -1.79 -0.96
CA ILE A 82 -6.25 -2.70 -0.89
C ILE A 82 -6.54 -4.00 -1.62
N ASN A 83 -5.59 -4.42 -2.47
CA ASN A 83 -5.65 -5.70 -3.17
C ASN A 83 -4.39 -6.48 -2.89
N VAL A 84 -4.54 -7.70 -2.37
CA VAL A 84 -3.41 -8.61 -2.11
C VAL A 84 -3.80 -10.00 -2.60
N GLN A 85 -3.06 -10.50 -3.57
CA GLN A 85 -3.31 -11.80 -4.20
C GLN A 85 -2.01 -12.60 -4.21
N ILE A 86 -1.98 -13.64 -3.39
CA ILE A 86 -0.81 -14.50 -3.24
C ILE A 86 -1.13 -15.85 -3.87
N LYS A 87 -0.71 -16.03 -5.13
CA LYS A 87 -0.81 -17.34 -5.80
C LYS A 87 0.47 -18.12 -5.58
N PHE A 88 0.37 -19.25 -4.88
CA PHE A 88 1.36 -20.35 -4.89
C PHE A 88 2.84 -19.90 -4.88
N GLY A 89 3.20 -18.94 -4.01
CA GLY A 89 4.57 -18.46 -3.86
C GLY A 89 5.10 -17.48 -4.92
N ARG A 90 4.26 -17.06 -5.88
CA ARG A 90 4.56 -16.00 -6.86
C ARG A 90 3.90 -14.69 -6.44
N ASP A 91 4.65 -13.89 -5.69
CA ASP A 91 4.34 -12.46 -5.50
C ASP A 91 4.60 -11.74 -6.82
N THR A 92 3.60 -11.65 -7.69
CA THR A 92 3.68 -10.75 -8.84
C THR A 92 3.21 -9.38 -8.37
N THR A 93 4.09 -8.37 -8.46
CA THR A 93 3.81 -6.98 -8.10
C THR A 93 2.47 -6.47 -8.66
N ALA A 94 2.06 -6.93 -9.84
CA ALA A 94 0.79 -6.56 -10.48
C ALA A 94 -0.49 -7.01 -9.73
N ALA A 95 -0.39 -7.96 -8.80
CA ALA A 95 -1.53 -8.52 -8.07
C ALA A 95 -1.66 -7.96 -6.64
N ASN A 96 -0.69 -7.15 -6.21
CA ASN A 96 -0.59 -6.56 -4.88
C ASN A 96 -0.47 -5.04 -5.01
N TYR A 97 -1.57 -4.32 -4.78
CA TYR A 97 -1.62 -2.87 -5.00
C TYR A 97 -2.65 -2.17 -4.13
N LEU A 98 -2.41 -0.89 -3.89
CA LEU A 98 -3.45 0.05 -3.48
C LEU A 98 -4.04 0.71 -4.73
N CYS A 99 -5.36 0.81 -4.83
CA CYS A 99 -6.05 1.40 -5.97
C CYS A 99 -6.91 2.57 -5.53
N TRP A 100 -6.84 3.68 -6.25
CA TRP A 100 -7.78 4.77 -6.03
C TRP A 100 -9.11 4.44 -6.69
N ASP A 101 -10.19 4.43 -5.92
CA ASP A 101 -11.53 4.06 -6.38
C ASP A 101 -11.97 4.85 -7.61
N GLY A 102 -12.57 4.18 -8.59
CA GLY A 102 -12.99 4.77 -9.86
C GLY A 102 -11.85 5.03 -10.85
N THR A 103 -10.62 4.58 -10.55
CA THR A 103 -9.45 4.81 -11.43
C THR A 103 -8.64 3.54 -11.69
N TYR A 104 -7.64 3.66 -12.56
CA TYR A 104 -6.56 2.68 -12.76
C TYR A 104 -5.22 3.15 -12.16
N ILE A 105 -5.26 4.10 -11.23
CA ILE A 105 -4.05 4.64 -10.58
C ILE A 105 -3.74 3.82 -9.34
N ASN A 106 -2.64 3.07 -9.44
CA ASN A 106 -2.25 2.09 -8.46
C ASN A 106 -0.93 2.45 -7.77
N ILE A 107 -0.80 2.07 -6.50
CA ILE A 107 0.49 2.01 -5.79
C ILE A 107 0.90 0.55 -5.71
N LEU A 108 2.01 0.24 -6.36
CA LEU A 108 2.62 -1.08 -6.45
C LEU A 108 3.84 -1.15 -5.54
N ALA A 109 4.16 -2.36 -5.06
CA ALA A 109 5.33 -2.61 -4.24
C ALA A 109 6.45 -3.32 -5.02
N GLU A 110 7.66 -2.74 -5.00
CA GLU A 110 8.86 -3.35 -5.57
C GLU A 110 9.72 -3.96 -4.46
N TRP A 111 9.91 -5.26 -4.54
CA TRP A 111 10.79 -6.01 -3.65
C TRP A 111 12.27 -5.73 -3.92
N SER A 112 13.11 -5.88 -2.89
CA SER A 112 14.57 -5.97 -3.07
C SER A 112 14.93 -7.14 -4.01
N PRO A 113 16.13 -7.15 -4.64
CA PRO A 113 16.53 -8.24 -5.55
C PRO A 113 16.41 -9.63 -4.92
N PHE A 114 16.74 -9.75 -3.62
CA PHE A 114 16.62 -10.99 -2.85
C PHE A 114 15.22 -11.23 -2.26
N LYS A 115 14.25 -10.37 -2.58
CA LYS A 115 12.86 -10.40 -2.10
C LYS A 115 12.75 -10.46 -0.58
N THR A 116 13.63 -9.70 0.08
CA THR A 116 13.71 -9.66 1.54
C THR A 116 12.97 -8.49 2.19
N ALA A 117 12.66 -7.46 1.42
CA ALA A 117 11.93 -6.30 1.91
C ALA A 117 11.33 -5.56 0.72
N ILE A 118 10.28 -4.77 0.96
CA ILE A 118 9.84 -3.78 -0.02
C ILE A 118 10.84 -2.63 -0.02
N LYS A 119 11.45 -2.38 -1.17
CA LYS A 119 12.44 -1.32 -1.35
C LYS A 119 11.79 -0.03 -1.84
N ASN A 120 10.84 -0.14 -2.76
CA ASN A 120 10.20 1.01 -3.39
C ASN A 120 8.69 0.84 -3.50
N LEU A 121 7.99 1.96 -3.52
CA LEU A 121 6.61 2.09 -3.93
C LEU A 121 6.55 2.83 -5.27
N ILE A 122 5.64 2.41 -6.13
CA ILE A 122 5.53 2.89 -7.51
C ILE A 122 4.08 3.30 -7.76
N ILE A 123 3.85 4.56 -8.11
CA ILE A 123 2.57 5.00 -8.67
C ILE A 123 2.57 4.70 -10.16
N GLU A 124 1.57 3.98 -10.63
CA GLU A 124 1.43 3.60 -12.04
C GLU A 124 -0.03 3.67 -12.50
N ASP A 125 -0.22 4.13 -13.74
CA ASP A 125 -1.49 4.06 -14.45
C ASP A 125 -1.57 2.73 -15.20
N THR A 126 -2.42 1.82 -14.74
CA THR A 126 -2.55 0.46 -15.28
C THR A 126 -3.78 0.31 -16.19
N GLU A 127 -4.29 1.41 -16.76
CA GLU A 127 -5.43 1.37 -17.69
C GLU A 127 -5.06 0.52 -18.94
N PRO A 128 -5.78 -0.57 -19.25
CA PRO A 128 -5.34 -1.53 -20.28
C PRO A 128 -5.40 -1.01 -21.72
N VAL A 129 -6.29 -0.05 -22.00
CA VAL A 129 -6.71 0.31 -23.38
C VAL A 129 -6.26 1.72 -23.78
N LYS A 130 -5.59 2.47 -22.90
CA LYS A 130 -5.12 3.84 -23.18
C LYS A 130 -3.61 3.97 -22.99
N LYS A 131 -3.02 4.98 -23.63
CA LYS A 131 -1.66 5.43 -23.28
C LYS A 131 -1.68 5.88 -21.82
N ARG A 132 -0.69 5.43 -21.04
CA ARG A 132 -0.48 5.85 -19.65
C ARG A 132 -0.58 7.37 -19.54
N ARG A 133 -1.37 7.88 -18.58
CA ARG A 133 -1.51 9.31 -18.32
C ARG A 133 -0.18 9.96 -17.90
N PHE A 134 0.75 9.18 -17.33
CA PHE A 134 2.06 9.63 -16.88
C PHE A 134 3.06 8.47 -16.79
N GLN A 135 4.35 8.81 -16.68
CA GLN A 135 5.41 7.83 -16.45
C GLN A 135 5.42 7.37 -14.99
N PRO A 136 5.65 6.07 -14.69
CA PRO A 136 5.62 5.56 -13.32
C PRO A 136 6.51 6.36 -12.36
N ILE A 137 5.96 6.73 -11.21
CA ILE A 137 6.65 7.52 -10.20
C ILE A 137 7.09 6.60 -9.09
N LYS A 138 8.41 6.44 -8.95
CA LYS A 138 9.03 5.50 -8.01
C LYS A 138 9.74 6.23 -6.89
N LYS A 139 9.48 5.83 -5.64
CA LYS A 139 10.18 6.33 -4.44
C LYS A 139 10.54 5.18 -3.52
N SER A 140 11.69 5.28 -2.86
CA SER A 140 12.07 4.27 -1.86
C SER A 140 11.26 4.44 -0.59
N VAL A 141 11.00 3.33 0.09
CA VAL A 141 10.32 3.29 1.41
C VAL A 141 11.03 4.24 2.39
N SER A 142 12.36 4.29 2.36
CA SER A 142 13.15 5.19 3.20
C SER A 142 13.02 6.67 2.82
N LYS A 143 12.96 7.03 1.53
CA LYS A 143 12.80 8.44 1.11
C LYS A 143 11.43 8.97 1.49
N LEU A 144 10.40 8.14 1.40
CA LEU A 144 9.05 8.45 1.86
C LEU A 144 8.95 8.59 3.39
N GLY A 145 10.04 8.33 4.13
CA GLY A 145 10.05 8.39 5.60
C GLY A 145 9.18 7.32 6.25
N LEU A 146 8.90 6.20 5.58
CA LEU A 146 8.08 5.14 6.18
C LEU A 146 8.87 4.43 7.28
N PHE A 147 8.22 4.15 8.40
CA PHE A 147 8.78 3.49 9.59
C PHE A 147 9.91 4.27 10.30
N ASP A 148 10.01 5.58 10.11
CA ASP A 148 11.03 6.43 10.75
C ASP A 148 10.61 7.01 12.10
N GLY A 149 9.37 6.76 12.53
CA GLY A 149 8.79 7.29 13.76
C GLY A 149 8.50 8.80 13.72
N LYS A 150 8.60 9.44 12.56
CA LYS A 150 8.38 10.89 12.37
C LYS A 150 7.08 11.15 11.61
N GLY A 151 6.65 12.41 11.59
CA GLY A 151 5.54 12.85 10.73
C GLY A 151 5.86 12.75 9.23
N PRO A 152 4.89 13.07 8.36
CA PRO A 152 5.12 13.19 6.93
C PRO A 152 6.28 14.13 6.56
N ASN A 153 6.99 13.79 5.49
CA ASN A 153 8.07 14.61 4.92
C ASN A 153 7.71 15.10 3.51
N ASN A 154 8.52 16.00 2.94
CA ASN A 154 8.27 16.57 1.62
C ASN A 154 8.26 15.52 0.50
N GLU A 155 9.01 14.41 0.64
CA GLU A 155 8.99 13.33 -0.34
C GLU A 155 7.66 12.58 -0.34
N LEU A 156 7.07 12.35 0.84
CA LEU A 156 5.75 11.76 0.98
C LEU A 156 4.66 12.70 0.47
N ASP A 157 4.76 14.00 0.75
CA ASP A 157 3.82 15.00 0.21
C ASP A 157 3.83 15.03 -1.32
N ASN A 158 5.03 15.09 -1.94
CA ASN A 158 5.17 15.04 -3.39
C ASN A 158 4.63 13.72 -3.98
N PHE A 159 4.83 12.60 -3.30
CA PHE A 159 4.29 11.30 -3.72
C PHE A 159 2.76 11.27 -3.61
N TRP A 160 2.20 11.81 -2.52
CA TRP A 160 0.75 11.96 -2.32
C TRP A 160 0.12 12.84 -3.39
N GLN A 161 0.67 14.03 -3.63
CA GLN A 161 0.18 14.94 -4.68
C GLN A 161 0.22 14.28 -6.06
N SER A 162 1.26 13.49 -6.34
CA SER A 162 1.37 12.72 -7.58
C SER A 162 0.28 11.66 -7.70
N TYR A 163 -0.10 11.02 -6.59
CA TYR A 163 -1.13 10.00 -6.55
C TYR A 163 -2.54 10.60 -6.66
N SER A 164 -2.84 11.62 -5.85
CA SER A 164 -4.15 12.26 -5.78
C SER A 164 -4.47 13.17 -6.97
N LYS A 165 -3.46 13.66 -7.70
CA LYS A 165 -3.67 14.47 -8.92
C LYS A 165 -4.45 13.73 -10.01
N TYR A 166 -4.28 12.41 -10.10
CA TYR A 166 -4.89 11.59 -11.16
C TYR A 166 -6.13 10.83 -10.69
N ALA A 167 -6.64 11.24 -9.53
CA ALA A 167 -7.76 10.66 -8.83
C ALA A 167 -9.06 11.48 -8.87
#